data_AF-A0A3R6NB95-F1
#
_entry.id   AF-A0A3R6NB95-F1
#
_cell.length_a   1.000
_cell.length_b   1.000
_cell.length_c   1.000
_cell.angle_alpha   90.00
_cell.angle_beta   90.00
_cell.angle_gamma   90.00
#
_symmetry.space_group_name_H-M   'P 1'
#
loop_
_entity.id
_entity.type
_entity.pdbx_description
1 polymer ?
#
loop_
_entity_poly.entity_id
_entity_poly.type
_entity_poly.pdbx_seq_one_letter_code
_entity_poly.pdbx_strand_id
1 'polypeptide(L)'
;MSLIDKWRIKLRKWLFQEEIKDIEYIKDGINSAIARYERSNNALIVAKNKYEDSSHLMNQFRNFLESMLDVGMDVGYLSEEHSWAVVCIKGKPEYVKFIPLQHQNVQELLHFLRRFQCSNKVIDSPLGFKDMLLHQIMKNPFK
;
A
#
# COMPACT_ATOMS: atom_id res chain seq x y z
N MET A 1 -2.89 68.51 -2.28
CA MET A 1 -4.11 68.14 -1.52
C MET A 1 -4.64 69.37 -0.82
N SER A 2 -5.89 69.76 -1.07
CA SER A 2 -6.45 71.03 -0.58
C SER A 2 -6.77 70.97 0.92
N LEU A 3 -6.97 72.15 1.53
CA LEU A 3 -7.36 72.25 2.95
C LEU A 3 -8.71 71.55 3.20
N ILE A 4 -9.64 71.66 2.24
CA ILE A 4 -10.97 71.04 2.27
C ILE A 4 -10.85 69.51 2.27
N ASP A 5 -9.92 68.96 1.47
CA ASP A 5 -9.69 67.51 1.43
C ASP A 5 -9.20 66.97 2.79
N LYS A 6 -8.31 67.72 3.46
CA LYS A 6 -7.82 67.36 4.80
C LYS A 6 -8.95 67.32 5.83
N TRP A 7 -9.85 68.30 5.80
CA TRP A 7 -11.01 68.34 6.70
C TRP A 7 -12.01 67.23 6.42
N ARG A 8 -12.30 66.94 5.15
CA ARG A 8 -13.16 65.82 4.75
C ARG A 8 -12.62 64.47 5.26
N ILE A 9 -11.32 64.23 5.18
CA ILE A 9 -10.69 63.01 5.70
C ILE A 9 -10.85 62.91 7.22
N LYS A 10 -10.60 64.01 7.95
CA LYS A 10 -10.76 64.05 9.41
C LYS A 10 -12.20 63.77 9.84
N LEU A 11 -13.17 64.42 9.20
CA LEU A 11 -14.59 64.20 9.46
C LEU A 11 -15.03 62.77 9.19
N ARG A 12 -14.58 62.16 8.07
CA ARG A 12 -14.88 60.76 7.76
C ARG A 12 -14.30 59.80 8.80
N LYS A 13 -13.04 60.00 9.21
CA LYS A 13 -12.42 59.17 10.25
C LYS A 13 -13.14 59.27 11.59
N TRP A 14 -13.63 60.45 11.93
CA TRP A 14 -14.39 60.66 13.16
C TRP A 14 -15.80 60.04 13.08
N LEU A 15 -16.51 60.25 11.96
CA LEU A 15 -17.87 59.76 11.77
C LEU A 15 -17.95 58.22 11.74
N PHE A 16 -16.94 57.56 11.16
CA PHE A 16 -16.90 56.11 10.97
C PHE A 16 -15.86 55.41 11.84
N GLN A 17 -15.53 55.98 13.00
CA GLN A 17 -14.41 55.49 13.80
C GLN A 17 -14.60 54.04 14.26
N GLU A 18 -15.82 53.65 14.61
CA GLU A 18 -16.14 52.29 15.06
C GLU A 18 -16.12 51.30 13.88
N GLU A 19 -16.74 51.65 12.75
CA GLU A 19 -16.75 50.82 11.55
C GLU A 19 -15.34 50.60 10.99
N ILE A 20 -14.46 51.61 11.08
CA ILE A 20 -13.05 51.46 10.71
C ILE A 20 -12.36 50.42 11.60
N LYS A 21 -12.59 50.45 12.92
CA LYS A 21 -12.01 49.45 13.84
C LYS A 21 -12.53 48.05 13.54
N ASP A 22 -13.83 47.91 13.29
CA ASP A 22 -14.43 46.61 12.96
C ASP A 22 -13.85 46.05 11.66
N ILE A 23 -13.70 46.90 10.64
CA ILE A 23 -13.07 46.50 9.36
C ILE A 23 -11.61 46.08 9.58
N GLU A 24 -10.84 46.82 10.39
CA GLU A 24 -9.46 46.47 10.72
C GLU A 24 -9.39 45.12 11.47
N TYR A 25 -10.27 44.91 12.44
CA TYR A 25 -10.37 43.64 13.16
C TYR A 25 -10.69 42.45 12.24
N ILE A 26 -11.67 42.61 11.34
CA ILE A 26 -12.04 41.59 10.36
C ILE A 26 -10.86 41.31 9.41
N LYS A 27 -10.18 42.37 8.96
CA LYS A 27 -9.02 42.25 8.07
C LYS A 27 -7.89 41.46 8.74
N ASP A 28 -7.61 41.72 10.00
CA ASP A 28 -6.59 40.98 10.76
C ASP A 28 -7.00 39.51 10.99
N GLY A 29 -8.29 39.27 11.22
CA GLY A 29 -8.87 37.92 11.28
C GLY A 29 -8.68 37.15 9.97
N ILE A 30 -8.95 37.78 8.83
CA ILE A 30 -8.76 37.21 7.49
C ILE A 30 -7.28 36.91 7.24
N ASN A 31 -6.38 37.85 7.51
CA ASN A 31 -4.95 37.65 7.35
C ASN A 31 -4.44 36.49 8.19
N SER A 32 -4.92 36.37 9.43
CA SER A 32 -4.60 35.26 10.33
C SER A 32 -5.16 33.92 9.84
N ALA A 33 -6.34 33.93 9.21
CA ALA A 33 -6.92 32.74 8.59
C ALA A 33 -6.11 32.29 7.36
N ILE A 34 -5.71 33.23 6.50
CA ILE A 34 -4.87 32.96 5.33
C ILE A 34 -3.53 32.35 5.77
N ALA A 35 -2.85 32.95 6.74
CA ALA A 35 -1.58 32.44 7.24
C ALA A 35 -1.71 31.01 7.83
N ARG A 36 -2.82 30.71 8.51
CA ARG A 36 -3.10 29.35 9.02
C ARG A 36 -3.36 28.37 7.88
N TYR A 37 -4.11 28.79 6.87
CA TYR A 37 -4.38 27.98 5.68
C TYR A 37 -3.08 27.63 4.94
N GLU A 38 -2.22 28.61 4.67
CA GLU A 38 -0.94 28.40 3.99
C GLU A 38 -0.04 27.42 4.74
N ARG A 39 0.10 27.58 6.07
CA ARG A 39 0.85 26.64 6.90
C ARG A 39 0.28 25.22 6.82
N SER A 40 -1.03 25.09 6.90
CA SER A 40 -1.72 23.79 6.85
C SER A 40 -1.55 23.13 5.49
N ASN A 41 -1.66 23.90 4.41
CA ASN A 41 -1.48 23.42 3.05
C ASN A 41 -0.04 22.96 2.80
N ASN A 42 0.96 23.71 3.28
CA ASN A 42 2.36 23.31 3.21
C ASN A 42 2.63 22.01 3.98
N ALA A 43 2.07 21.89 5.20
CA ALA A 43 2.18 20.65 5.98
C ALA A 43 1.53 19.46 5.26
N LEU A 44 0.38 19.66 4.63
CA LEU A 44 -0.31 18.64 3.83
C LEU A 44 0.52 18.19 2.63
N ILE A 45 1.14 19.12 1.90
CA ILE A 45 2.03 18.81 0.77
C ILE A 45 3.21 17.96 1.25
N VAL A 46 3.86 18.34 2.35
CA VAL A 46 4.98 17.57 2.92
C VAL A 46 4.53 16.18 3.35
N ALA A 47 3.36 16.06 4.00
CA ALA A 47 2.82 14.77 4.42
C ALA A 47 2.49 13.87 3.21
N LYS A 48 1.92 14.44 2.15
CA LYS A 48 1.62 13.73 0.90
C LYS A 48 2.89 13.19 0.25
N ASN A 49 3.93 14.02 0.13
CA ASN A 49 5.20 13.59 -0.46
C ASN A 49 5.83 12.45 0.36
N LYS A 50 5.86 12.55 1.69
CA LYS A 50 6.36 11.47 2.56
C LYS A 50 5.57 10.18 2.41
N TYR A 51 4.26 10.27 2.24
CA TYR A 51 3.41 9.11 1.99
C TYR A 51 3.73 8.47 0.63
N GLU A 52 3.88 9.27 -0.42
CA GLU A 52 4.24 8.79 -1.75
C GLU A 52 5.61 8.09 -1.74
N ASP A 53 6.61 8.69 -1.09
CA ASP A 53 7.94 8.11 -0.92
C ASP A 53 7.88 6.76 -0.17
N SER A 54 7.11 6.71 0.93
CA SER A 54 6.94 5.48 1.72
C SER A 54 6.20 4.40 0.92
N SER A 55 5.17 4.78 0.16
CA SER A 55 4.44 3.85 -0.70
C SER A 55 5.35 3.30 -1.81
N HIS A 56 6.20 4.13 -2.40
CA HIS A 56 7.16 3.71 -3.41
C HIS A 56 8.18 2.73 -2.82
N LEU A 57 8.75 3.03 -1.66
CA LEU A 57 9.69 2.15 -0.96
C LEU A 57 9.04 0.80 -0.62
N MET A 58 7.79 0.80 -0.16
CA MET A 58 7.04 -0.43 0.14
C MET A 58 6.83 -1.30 -1.11
N ASN A 59 6.55 -0.68 -2.26
CA ASN A 59 6.44 -1.40 -3.52
C ASN A 59 7.79 -1.97 -3.98
N GLN A 60 8.89 -1.22 -3.82
CA GLN A 60 10.23 -1.73 -4.10
C GLN A 60 10.58 -2.92 -3.19
N PHE A 61 10.28 -2.83 -1.90
CA PHE A 61 10.50 -3.91 -0.95
C PHE A 61 9.66 -5.15 -1.27
N ARG A 62 8.39 -4.97 -1.66
CA ARG A 62 7.54 -6.07 -2.15
C ARG A 62 8.17 -6.75 -3.36
N ASN A 63 8.55 -5.99 -4.38
CA ASN A 63 9.16 -6.54 -5.60
C ASN A 63 10.48 -7.27 -5.28
N PHE A 64 11.27 -6.75 -4.35
CA PHE A 64 12.49 -7.38 -3.88
C PHE A 64 12.20 -8.72 -3.18
N LEU A 65 11.23 -8.78 -2.28
CA LEU A 65 10.81 -10.03 -1.64
C LEU A 65 10.31 -11.06 -2.66
N GLU A 66 9.49 -10.65 -3.61
CA GLU A 66 9.02 -11.52 -4.70
C GLU A 66 10.19 -12.01 -5.59
N SER A 67 11.23 -11.17 -5.76
CA SER A 67 12.42 -11.58 -6.49
C SER A 67 13.26 -12.60 -5.73
N MET A 68 13.24 -12.59 -4.39
CA MET A 68 14.07 -13.45 -3.54
C MET A 68 13.38 -14.70 -3.02
N LEU A 69 12.04 -14.71 -2.95
CA LEU A 69 11.28 -15.79 -2.37
C LEU A 69 10.55 -16.57 -3.47
N ASP A 70 10.58 -17.90 -3.35
CA ASP A 70 9.66 -18.79 -4.06
C ASP A 70 8.69 -19.40 -3.04
N VAL A 71 7.43 -19.51 -3.45
CA VAL A 71 6.37 -20.12 -2.63
C VAL A 71 5.76 -21.27 -3.41
N GLY A 72 5.98 -22.48 -2.91
CA GLY A 72 5.29 -23.70 -3.34
C GLY A 72 4.14 -24.02 -2.39
N MET A 73 3.10 -24.66 -2.90
CA MET A 73 1.97 -25.08 -2.08
C MET A 73 1.49 -26.45 -2.55
N ASP A 74 1.19 -27.30 -1.58
CA ASP A 74 0.51 -28.57 -1.78
C ASP A 74 -0.81 -28.56 -1.02
N VAL A 75 -1.84 -29.04 -1.68
CA VAL A 75 -3.22 -28.94 -1.21
C VAL A 75 -3.79 -30.34 -1.13
N GLY A 76 -4.11 -30.76 0.10
CA GLY A 76 -4.83 -32.00 0.36
C GLY A 76 -6.25 -31.92 -0.19
N TYR A 77 -6.65 -32.88 -1.02
CA TYR A 77 -7.98 -32.90 -1.64
C TYR A 77 -8.99 -33.73 -0.83
N LEU A 78 -8.50 -34.58 0.08
CA LEU A 78 -9.32 -35.42 0.95
C LEU A 78 -9.46 -34.78 2.34
N SER A 79 -10.59 -35.01 3.01
CA SER A 79 -10.93 -34.39 4.31
C SER A 79 -9.94 -34.67 5.44
N GLU A 80 -9.08 -35.69 5.28
CA GLU A 80 -8.05 -36.07 6.24
C GLU A 80 -6.65 -35.54 5.88
N GLU A 81 -6.45 -35.07 4.64
CA GLU A 81 -5.17 -34.53 4.16
C GLU A 81 -4.99 -33.07 4.61
N HIS A 82 -3.83 -32.78 5.18
CA HIS A 82 -3.48 -31.43 5.61
C HIS A 82 -2.79 -30.69 4.46
N SER A 83 -3.26 -29.49 4.14
CA SER A 83 -2.58 -28.63 3.15
C SER A 83 -1.31 -28.03 3.77
N TRP A 84 -0.30 -27.76 2.96
CA TRP A 84 0.92 -27.11 3.41
C TRP A 84 1.46 -26.12 2.37
N ALA A 85 2.08 -25.05 2.86
CA ALA A 85 2.84 -24.12 2.05
C ALA A 85 4.33 -24.24 2.38
N VAL A 86 5.16 -24.18 1.34
CA VAL A 86 6.62 -24.08 1.46
C VAL A 86 7.05 -22.71 0.96
N VAL A 87 7.76 -21.99 1.82
CA VAL A 87 8.44 -20.75 1.44
C VAL A 87 9.93 -21.00 1.46
N CYS A 88 10.62 -20.67 0.36
CA CYS A 88 12.07 -20.80 0.25
C CYS A 88 12.72 -19.52 -0.28
N ILE A 89 13.97 -19.30 0.11
CA ILE A 89 14.81 -18.25 -0.48
C ILE A 89 15.45 -18.82 -1.74
N LYS A 90 15.30 -18.13 -2.87
CA LYS A 90 15.88 -18.52 -4.15
C LYS A 90 17.38 -18.76 -4.04
N GLY A 91 17.81 -19.92 -4.55
CA GLY A 91 19.21 -20.34 -4.53
C GLY A 91 19.74 -20.77 -3.16
N LYS A 92 18.90 -20.84 -2.12
CA LYS A 92 19.26 -21.27 -0.78
C LYS A 92 18.28 -22.32 -0.23
N PRO A 93 18.36 -23.57 -0.71
CA PRO A 93 17.43 -24.66 -0.34
C PRO A 93 17.48 -25.02 1.15
N GLU A 94 18.51 -24.62 1.88
CA GLU A 94 18.62 -24.79 3.32
C GLU A 94 17.71 -23.83 4.12
N TYR A 95 17.22 -22.75 3.51
CA TYR A 95 16.27 -21.80 4.10
C TYR A 95 14.86 -22.05 3.59
N VAL A 96 14.32 -23.22 3.94
CA VAL A 96 12.96 -23.66 3.62
C VAL A 96 12.12 -23.67 4.90
N LYS A 97 10.90 -23.13 4.82
CA LYS A 97 9.92 -23.20 5.91
C LYS A 97 8.63 -23.85 5.42
N PHE A 98 8.25 -24.92 6.10
CA PHE A 98 6.93 -25.55 5.94
C PHE A 98 5.94 -24.89 6.88
N ILE A 99 4.79 -24.50 6.34
CA ILE A 99 3.69 -23.89 7.07
C ILE A 99 2.49 -24.83 6.93
N PRO A 100 2.06 -25.51 8.01
CA PRO A 100 0.84 -26.29 7.98
C PRO A 100 -0.33 -25.34 7.80
N LEU A 101 -1.15 -25.60 6.81
CA LEU A 101 -2.41 -24.91 6.60
C LEU A 101 -3.48 -25.77 7.28
N GLN A 102 -4.36 -25.14 8.06
CA GLN A 102 -5.53 -25.83 8.63
C GLN A 102 -6.41 -26.37 7.49
N HIS A 103 -7.50 -27.09 7.77
CA HIS A 103 -8.51 -27.51 6.77
C HIS A 103 -9.26 -26.29 6.15
N GLN A 104 -8.51 -25.30 5.68
CA GLN A 104 -8.97 -24.19 4.89
C GLN A 104 -9.24 -24.72 3.49
N ASN A 105 -10.45 -24.44 3.02
CA ASN A 105 -10.85 -24.87 1.70
C ASN A 105 -9.86 -24.33 0.66
N VAL A 106 -9.51 -25.20 -0.29
CA VAL A 106 -8.67 -24.92 -1.47
C VAL A 106 -8.99 -23.57 -2.12
N GLN A 107 -10.26 -23.18 -2.10
CA GLN A 107 -10.76 -21.91 -2.63
C GLN A 107 -10.27 -20.67 -1.87
N GLU A 108 -10.16 -20.72 -0.54
CA GLU A 108 -9.68 -19.59 0.27
C GLU A 108 -8.18 -19.36 0.05
N LEU A 109 -7.40 -20.45 -0.03
CA LEU A 109 -5.98 -20.41 -0.36
C LEU A 109 -5.72 -19.93 -1.78
N LEU A 110 -6.47 -20.43 -2.77
CA LEU A 110 -6.42 -19.93 -4.15
C LEU A 110 -6.80 -18.45 -4.21
N HIS A 111 -7.79 -18.01 -3.45
CA HIS A 111 -8.20 -16.60 -3.41
C HIS A 111 -7.10 -15.72 -2.79
N PHE A 112 -6.50 -16.15 -1.67
CA PHE A 112 -5.37 -15.48 -1.04
C PHE A 112 -4.16 -15.38 -2.00
N LEU A 113 -3.77 -16.50 -2.62
CA LEU A 113 -2.66 -16.53 -3.56
C LEU A 113 -2.92 -15.68 -4.80
N ARG A 114 -4.15 -15.65 -5.33
CA ARG A 114 -4.53 -14.77 -6.45
C ARG A 114 -4.31 -13.29 -6.11
N ARG A 115 -4.57 -12.89 -4.86
CA ARG A 115 -4.34 -11.51 -4.38
C ARG A 115 -2.86 -11.16 -4.22
N PHE A 116 -1.99 -12.15 -4.04
CA PHE A 116 -0.56 -11.92 -3.82
C PHE A 116 0.28 -11.72 -5.09
N GLN A 117 -0.27 -11.93 -6.30
CA GLN A 117 0.43 -11.76 -7.59
C GLN A 117 1.90 -12.22 -7.61
N CYS A 118 2.30 -13.22 -6.80
CA CYS A 118 3.65 -13.78 -6.89
C CYS A 118 3.82 -14.33 -8.31
N SER A 119 4.73 -13.73 -9.06
CA SER A 119 5.02 -14.03 -10.47
C SER A 119 5.59 -15.43 -10.64
N ASN A 120 6.20 -15.98 -9.60
CA ASN A 120 6.77 -17.33 -9.56
C ASN A 120 5.96 -18.26 -8.66
N LYS A 121 4.81 -18.71 -9.14
CA LYS A 121 4.08 -19.81 -8.50
C LYS A 121 4.48 -21.11 -9.20
N VAL A 122 5.14 -21.99 -8.48
CA VAL A 122 5.27 -23.40 -8.89
C VAL A 122 4.12 -24.13 -8.23
N ILE A 123 3.07 -24.40 -9.02
CA ILE A 123 2.01 -25.31 -8.62
C ILE A 123 2.52 -26.71 -8.95
N ASP A 124 2.63 -27.57 -7.94
CA ASP A 124 3.05 -28.95 -8.18
C ASP A 124 2.00 -29.68 -9.04
N SER A 125 2.48 -30.67 -9.79
CA SER A 125 1.86 -31.27 -10.98
C SER A 125 0.33 -31.44 -10.95
N PRO A 126 -0.40 -31.14 -12.05
CA PRO A 126 -1.80 -31.52 -12.17
C PRO A 126 -1.97 -33.03 -11.99
N LEU A 127 -2.94 -33.41 -11.16
CA LEU A 127 -3.37 -34.78 -10.89
C LEU A 127 -3.41 -35.60 -12.20
N GLY A 128 -2.55 -36.62 -12.30
CA GLY A 128 -2.53 -37.55 -13.44
C GLY A 128 -1.20 -38.22 -13.76
N PHE A 129 -0.07 -37.76 -13.20
CA PHE A 129 1.25 -38.34 -13.53
C PHE A 129 1.61 -39.64 -12.80
N LYS A 130 0.84 -40.04 -11.79
CA LYS A 130 1.12 -41.27 -11.01
C LYS A 130 1.08 -42.51 -11.91
N ASP A 131 0.14 -42.55 -12.85
CA ASP A 131 0.01 -43.66 -13.82
C ASP A 131 1.02 -43.59 -14.96
N MET A 132 1.55 -42.40 -15.27
CA MET A 132 2.50 -42.20 -16.36
C MET A 132 3.92 -42.65 -16.00
N LEU A 133 4.34 -42.44 -14.75
CA LEU A 133 5.63 -42.91 -14.22
C LEU A 133 5.63 -44.43 -14.00
N LEU A 134 4.53 -45.01 -13.53
CA LEU A 134 4.39 -46.47 -13.42
C LEU A 134 4.50 -47.15 -14.79
N HIS A 135 3.94 -46.56 -15.85
CA HIS A 135 3.98 -47.15 -17.19
C HIS A 135 5.37 -47.07 -17.87
N GLN A 136 6.22 -46.10 -17.50
CA GLN A 136 7.59 -46.00 -18.02
C GLN A 136 8.59 -46.83 -17.22
N ILE A 137 8.48 -46.86 -15.89
CA ILE A 137 9.38 -47.65 -15.02
C ILE A 137 9.14 -49.16 -15.21
N MET A 138 7.90 -49.59 -15.49
CA MET A 138 7.61 -51.01 -15.76
C MET A 138 7.94 -51.46 -17.20
N LYS A 139 8.28 -50.54 -18.12
CA LYS A 139 8.64 -50.89 -19.51
C LYS A 139 10.14 -51.11 -19.75
N ASN A 140 11.01 -50.73 -18.82
CA ASN A 140 12.43 -51.11 -18.85
C ASN A 140 13.01 -51.07 -17.44
N PRO A 141 13.03 -52.20 -16.71
CA PRO A 141 13.71 -52.24 -15.42
C PRO A 141 15.22 -52.14 -15.60
N PHE A 142 15.79 -52.83 -16.59
CA PHE A 142 17.21 -52.75 -16.96
C PHE A 142 17.39 -53.33 -18.37
N LYS A 143 17.55 -52.47 -19.38
CA LYS A 143 18.25 -52.74 -20.64
C LYS A 143 18.76 -51.42 -21.21
#